data_AF-C7Z3L9-F1
#
_entry.id   AF-C7Z3L9-F1
#
_cell.length_a   1.000
_cell.length_b   1.000
_cell.length_c   1.000
_cell.angle_alpha   90.00
_cell.angle_beta   90.00
_cell.angle_gamma   90.00
#
_symmetry.space_group_name_H-M   'P 1'
#
loop_
_entity.id
_entity.type
_entity.pdbx_description
1 polymer ?
#
loop_
_entity_poly.entity_id
_entity_poly.type
_entity_poly.pdbx_seq_one_letter_code
_entity_poly.pdbx_strand_id
1 'polypeptide(L)'
;MSNRTTRACEPCRVRKVKCNGSTPCSQCAHLNLSCIYSTAPSKRKPGVRGRLVAQLRQGTTDSRSSTTPPQVQDSPSSLGTYTAEFFLNLVTAYEEVVFPVNPIIPSSEIVAAIENMERSFEDSALVYAFGAVTINLSEISQGLNDDITTRMTDLMHHSFRAHRRAELGSEIDSRLPVTVKRIMTCIFLEICLMALKRFDRSLAILREAIAMIQMLQVDQNVCERRIDDQELARRQRLYWEAFIHERFLTIMPGYPSILPPLRTGVPLPDSSIPQHVRAGFDRLIHLFLIMDDTFLSHWRALQDADLEVPEITADWIESKQAQLDEDEIGAAEAEKELMSGGYGGLSELQHADLFVTRLWLRTLVWQLALSQGLLQSVPPKNSHEGFSMHFPAQRLSAELRNLVGRLDRVESIGIHGSGILQKLFDITSTVADVLALPIGHEQDAESRIEDFLFLVKFLLSFERIPPNQKEYLKEKVNAVQREHASGFHSLAAYTFD
;
A
#
# COMPACT_ATOMS: atom_id res chain seq x y z
N MET A 1 -34.09 -41.88 20.35
CA MET A 1 -34.20 -42.14 18.90
C MET A 1 -33.85 -40.86 18.15
N SER A 2 -32.66 -40.80 17.54
CA SER A 2 -32.15 -39.60 16.87
C SER A 2 -32.78 -39.46 15.49
N ASN A 3 -33.83 -38.65 15.36
CA ASN A 3 -34.39 -38.30 14.06
C ASN A 3 -33.31 -37.61 13.21
N ARG A 4 -32.85 -38.31 12.18
CA ARG A 4 -31.84 -37.83 11.24
C ARG A 4 -32.51 -36.82 10.30
N THR A 5 -32.38 -35.54 10.61
CA THR A 5 -32.96 -34.46 9.80
C THR A 5 -32.22 -34.35 8.47
N THR A 6 -32.95 -34.34 7.35
CA THR A 6 -32.38 -34.21 5.99
C THR A 6 -31.93 -32.79 5.65
N ARG A 7 -32.26 -31.80 6.50
CA ARG A 7 -31.96 -30.39 6.29
C ARG A 7 -31.70 -29.67 7.62
N ALA A 8 -30.55 -28.98 7.72
CA ALA A 8 -30.26 -28.09 8.85
C ALA A 8 -30.91 -26.71 8.67
N CYS A 9 -31.26 -26.02 9.77
CA CYS A 9 -31.70 -24.62 9.71
C CYS A 9 -30.55 -23.70 9.26
N GLU A 10 -30.88 -22.51 8.77
CA GLU A 10 -29.90 -21.57 8.21
C GLU A 10 -28.79 -21.17 9.19
N PRO A 11 -29.08 -20.82 10.47
CA PRO A 11 -28.02 -20.49 11.43
C PRO A 11 -27.07 -21.66 11.72
N CYS A 12 -27.58 -22.89 11.81
CA CYS A 12 -26.74 -24.08 11.99
C CYS A 12 -25.92 -24.41 10.73
N ARG A 13 -26.48 -24.13 9.54
CA ARG A 13 -25.83 -24.33 8.25
C ARG A 13 -24.67 -23.37 8.04
N VAL A 14 -24.89 -22.07 8.30
CA VAL A 14 -23.86 -21.02 8.22
C VAL A 14 -22.71 -21.31 9.19
N ARG A 15 -23.02 -21.78 10.40
CA ARG A 15 -22.03 -22.10 11.43
C ARG A 15 -21.44 -23.50 11.35
N LYS A 16 -21.88 -24.32 10.38
CA LYS A 16 -21.46 -25.73 10.20
C LYS A 16 -21.59 -26.61 11.47
N VAL A 17 -22.63 -26.40 12.27
CA VAL A 17 -22.92 -27.18 13.50
C VAL A 17 -24.12 -28.13 13.32
N LYS A 18 -24.19 -29.19 14.13
CA LYS A 18 -25.23 -30.23 14.00
C LYS A 18 -26.61 -29.70 14.43
N CYS A 19 -27.55 -29.68 13.50
CA CYS A 19 -28.93 -29.27 13.74
C CYS A 19 -29.80 -30.47 14.09
N ASN A 20 -30.64 -30.35 15.14
CA ASN A 20 -31.56 -31.41 15.56
C ASN A 20 -32.93 -31.39 14.86
N GLY A 21 -33.19 -30.41 13.99
CA GLY A 21 -34.42 -30.35 13.19
C GLY A 21 -35.68 -29.83 13.89
N SER A 22 -35.63 -29.54 15.19
CA SER A 22 -36.75 -28.92 15.93
C SER A 22 -36.85 -27.41 15.65
N THR A 23 -38.01 -26.80 15.92
CA THR A 23 -38.21 -25.35 15.69
C THR A 23 -38.71 -24.68 16.99
N PRO A 24 -37.88 -23.89 17.70
CA PRO A 24 -36.47 -23.62 17.42
C PRO A 24 -35.57 -24.84 17.69
N CYS A 25 -34.47 -24.99 16.93
CA CYS A 25 -33.56 -26.11 17.11
C CYS A 25 -32.73 -25.94 18.39
N SER A 26 -32.23 -27.02 19.00
CA SER A 26 -31.50 -26.95 20.30
C SER A 26 -30.36 -25.94 20.29
N GLN A 27 -29.62 -25.87 19.18
CA GLN A 27 -28.49 -24.96 19.00
C GLN A 27 -28.93 -23.51 18.85
N CYS A 28 -30.05 -23.27 18.17
CA CYS A 28 -30.63 -21.93 18.04
C CYS A 28 -31.27 -21.46 19.35
N ALA A 29 -31.93 -22.36 20.09
CA ALA A 29 -32.53 -22.06 21.38
C ALA A 29 -31.47 -21.71 22.43
N HIS A 30 -30.36 -22.47 22.48
CA HIS A 30 -29.27 -22.21 23.43
C HIS A 30 -28.54 -20.87 23.17
N LEU A 31 -28.52 -20.42 21.90
CA LEU A 31 -27.77 -19.24 21.47
C LEU A 31 -28.68 -18.05 21.12
N ASN A 32 -29.97 -18.16 21.46
CA ASN A 32 -30.99 -17.15 21.22
C ASN A 32 -31.03 -16.65 19.76
N LEU A 33 -30.87 -17.56 18.80
CA LEU A 33 -30.87 -17.27 17.35
C LEU A 33 -32.25 -17.56 16.74
N SER A 34 -32.64 -16.76 15.75
CA SER A 34 -33.85 -17.02 14.95
C SER A 34 -33.69 -18.27 14.07
N CYS A 35 -34.45 -19.33 14.38
CA CYS A 35 -34.31 -20.64 13.75
C CYS A 35 -35.16 -20.75 12.47
N ILE A 36 -34.57 -20.41 11.31
CA ILE A 36 -35.28 -20.32 10.03
C ILE A 36 -34.86 -21.45 9.07
N TYR A 37 -35.84 -22.06 8.39
CA TYR A 37 -35.66 -23.04 7.32
C TYR A 37 -36.17 -22.46 6.00
N SER A 38 -35.35 -21.69 5.27
CA SER A 38 -35.76 -21.02 4.02
C SER A 38 -36.06 -22.03 2.91
N THR A 39 -37.00 -21.80 1.99
CA THR A 39 -37.12 -22.59 0.74
C THR A 39 -36.01 -22.17 -0.24
N ALA A 40 -35.46 -23.12 -1.00
CA ALA A 40 -34.17 -22.96 -1.68
C ALA A 40 -34.18 -21.85 -2.76
N PRO A 41 -33.26 -20.85 -2.71
CA PRO A 41 -32.93 -20.01 -3.86
C PRO A 41 -31.90 -20.69 -4.76
N SER A 42 -31.88 -20.29 -6.03
CA SER A 42 -30.93 -20.73 -7.06
C SER A 42 -29.47 -20.57 -6.62
N LYS A 43 -28.64 -21.54 -7.01
CA LYS A 43 -27.23 -21.70 -6.66
C LYS A 43 -26.41 -20.42 -6.94
N ARG A 44 -26.08 -19.65 -5.91
CA ARG A 44 -24.91 -18.77 -5.90
C ARG A 44 -23.74 -19.54 -5.29
N LYS A 45 -22.66 -19.71 -6.04
CA LYS A 45 -21.38 -20.21 -5.51
C LYS A 45 -20.90 -19.24 -4.42
N PRO A 46 -20.33 -19.71 -3.31
CA PRO A 46 -19.76 -18.82 -2.31
C PRO A 46 -18.50 -18.18 -2.91
N GLY A 47 -18.63 -16.97 -3.43
CA GLY A 47 -17.49 -16.14 -3.80
C GLY A 47 -16.83 -15.66 -2.51
N VAL A 48 -15.62 -16.13 -2.25
CA VAL A 48 -14.76 -15.57 -1.20
C VAL A 48 -14.47 -14.12 -1.60
N ARG A 49 -15.20 -13.18 -1.01
CA ARG A 49 -15.30 -11.77 -1.44
C ARG A 49 -13.95 -11.03 -1.48
N GLY A 50 -12.99 -11.41 -0.64
CA GLY A 50 -11.61 -10.88 -0.67
C GLY A 50 -10.79 -11.29 -1.90
N ARG A 51 -11.14 -12.42 -2.57
CA ARG A 51 -10.39 -12.89 -3.74
C ARG A 51 -10.59 -11.99 -4.96
N LEU A 52 -11.75 -11.35 -5.11
CA LEU A 52 -12.01 -10.46 -6.25
C LEU A 52 -11.22 -9.15 -6.13
N VAL A 53 -11.12 -8.57 -4.92
CA VAL A 53 -10.25 -7.42 -4.66
C VAL A 53 -8.78 -7.79 -4.85
N ALA A 54 -8.35 -8.96 -4.38
CA ALA A 54 -7.01 -9.48 -4.64
C ALA A 54 -6.72 -9.69 -6.14
N GLN A 55 -7.71 -10.14 -6.92
CA GLN A 55 -7.60 -10.28 -8.38
C GLN A 55 -7.53 -8.91 -9.09
N LEU A 56 -8.25 -7.90 -8.59
CA LEU A 56 -8.20 -6.53 -9.12
C LEU A 56 -6.89 -5.80 -8.74
N ARG A 57 -6.25 -6.16 -7.61
CA ARG A 57 -4.90 -5.70 -7.26
C ARG A 57 -3.85 -6.15 -8.27
N GLN A 58 -4.00 -7.36 -8.80
CA GLN A 58 -3.01 -7.96 -9.70
C GLN A 58 -3.08 -7.37 -11.11
N GLY A 59 -4.21 -6.78 -11.51
CA GLY A 59 -4.44 -6.39 -12.91
C GLY A 59 -4.46 -7.64 -13.80
N THR A 60 -5.44 -7.77 -14.68
CA THR A 60 -5.45 -8.88 -15.64
C THR A 60 -4.23 -8.79 -16.56
N THR A 61 -3.18 -9.54 -16.26
CA THR A 61 -2.08 -9.82 -17.20
C THR A 61 -2.55 -10.88 -18.19
N ASP A 62 -3.44 -10.49 -19.10
CA ASP A 62 -3.82 -11.33 -20.24
C ASP A 62 -2.98 -10.97 -21.46
N SER A 63 -1.94 -11.77 -21.71
CA SER A 63 -1.76 -12.51 -22.97
C SER A 63 -0.35 -13.09 -23.07
N ARG A 64 -0.25 -14.42 -23.01
CA ARG A 64 0.88 -15.16 -23.61
C ARG A 64 0.83 -14.97 -25.13
N SER A 65 1.42 -13.90 -25.63
CA SER A 65 1.81 -13.83 -27.04
C SER A 65 3.19 -14.49 -27.17
N SER A 66 3.21 -15.67 -27.77
CA SER A 66 4.42 -16.23 -28.35
C SER A 66 4.92 -15.29 -29.44
N THR A 67 5.98 -14.53 -29.16
CA THR A 67 6.61 -13.66 -30.15
C THR A 67 8.12 -13.79 -30.07
N THR A 68 8.70 -14.06 -31.23
CA THR A 68 10.11 -14.17 -31.61
C THR A 68 10.98 -13.08 -30.94
N PRO A 69 12.28 -13.34 -30.62
CA PRO A 69 13.12 -12.34 -29.97
C PRO A 69 13.19 -11.08 -30.83
N PRO A 70 12.91 -9.88 -30.29
CA PRO A 70 13.17 -8.65 -31.01
C PRO A 70 14.69 -8.50 -31.13
N GLN A 71 15.19 -8.36 -32.35
CA GLN A 71 16.55 -7.88 -32.56
C GLN A 71 16.66 -6.48 -31.94
N VAL A 72 17.65 -6.30 -31.07
CA VAL A 72 18.06 -5.00 -30.54
C VAL A 72 18.60 -4.18 -31.70
N GLN A 73 17.72 -3.47 -32.39
CA GLN A 73 18.13 -2.38 -33.26
C GLN A 73 18.33 -1.17 -32.36
N ASP A 74 19.59 -0.76 -32.20
CA ASP A 74 19.93 0.56 -31.65
C ASP A 74 19.31 1.61 -32.58
N SER A 75 18.12 2.09 -32.22
CA SER A 75 17.58 3.33 -32.76
C SER A 75 18.59 4.43 -32.44
N PRO A 76 18.85 5.38 -33.37
CA PRO A 76 19.73 6.49 -33.09
C PRO A 76 19.21 7.19 -31.84
N SER A 77 20.07 7.26 -30.83
CA SER A 77 19.88 7.97 -29.59
C SER A 77 19.14 9.29 -29.78
N SER A 78 18.10 9.51 -28.96
CA SER A 78 17.51 10.79 -28.56
C SER A 78 18.52 11.70 -27.83
N LEU A 79 19.74 11.78 -28.37
CA LEU A 79 20.88 12.54 -27.87
C LEU A 79 20.56 14.03 -28.08
N GLY A 80 19.66 14.57 -27.25
CA GLY A 80 19.16 15.93 -27.36
C GLY A 80 17.83 16.21 -26.64
N THR A 81 17.09 15.20 -26.18
CA THR A 81 15.77 15.44 -25.55
C THR A 81 15.87 15.88 -24.08
N TYR A 82 16.85 15.35 -23.32
CA TYR A 82 16.98 15.61 -21.88
C TYR A 82 18.32 16.28 -21.59
N THR A 83 18.29 17.58 -21.29
CA THR A 83 19.47 18.39 -20.95
C THR A 83 19.70 18.42 -19.44
N ALA A 84 20.88 18.85 -18.99
CA ALA A 84 21.12 19.10 -17.57
C ALA A 84 20.10 20.12 -16.98
N GLU A 85 19.76 21.16 -17.74
CA GLU A 85 18.75 22.16 -17.37
C GLU A 85 17.37 21.54 -17.12
N PHE A 86 16.96 20.56 -17.96
CA PHE A 86 15.72 19.82 -17.74
C PHE A 86 15.69 19.16 -16.35
N PHE A 87 16.77 18.50 -15.94
CA PHE A 87 16.83 17.85 -14.63
C PHE A 87 16.95 18.85 -13.47
N LEU A 88 17.68 19.95 -13.65
CA LEU A 88 17.78 21.02 -12.64
C LEU A 88 16.41 21.61 -12.31
N ASN A 89 15.53 21.75 -13.30
CA ASN A 89 14.15 22.23 -13.10
C ASN A 89 13.27 21.28 -12.27
N LEU A 90 13.68 20.02 -12.09
CA LEU A 90 12.95 19.04 -11.27
C LEU A 90 13.43 19.01 -9.81
N VAL A 91 14.56 19.64 -9.47
CA VAL A 91 15.19 19.53 -8.14
C VAL A 91 14.29 20.06 -7.02
N THR A 92 13.62 21.19 -7.22
CA THR A 92 12.68 21.73 -6.23
C THR A 92 11.53 20.76 -5.97
N ALA A 93 10.93 20.22 -7.04
CA ALA A 93 9.85 19.25 -6.90
C ALA A 93 10.32 17.99 -6.16
N TYR A 94 11.51 17.48 -6.47
CA TYR A 94 12.09 16.34 -5.76
C TYR A 94 12.24 16.58 -4.26
N GLU A 95 12.75 17.75 -3.87
CA GLU A 95 12.94 18.11 -2.46
C GLU A 95 11.61 18.21 -1.70
N GLU A 96 10.53 18.61 -2.37
CA GLU A 96 9.20 18.72 -1.79
C GLU A 96 8.44 17.38 -1.73
N VAL A 97 8.55 16.54 -2.77
CA VAL A 97 7.64 15.39 -2.94
C VAL A 97 8.29 14.01 -2.86
N VAL A 98 9.59 13.88 -3.14
CA VAL A 98 10.30 12.59 -3.14
C VAL A 98 11.16 12.46 -1.88
N PHE A 99 12.01 13.45 -1.61
CA PHE A 99 12.98 13.39 -0.51
C PHE A 99 12.34 13.18 0.88
N PRO A 100 11.19 13.79 1.25
CA PRO A 100 10.60 13.60 2.58
C PRO A 100 10.15 12.17 2.88
N VAL A 101 9.91 11.38 1.83
CA VAL A 101 9.51 9.97 1.93
C VAL A 101 10.59 8.99 1.45
N ASN A 102 11.69 9.50 0.85
CA ASN A 102 12.88 8.76 0.42
C ASN A 102 14.18 9.50 0.85
N PRO A 103 14.45 9.66 2.16
CA PRO A 103 15.48 10.58 2.68
C PRO A 103 16.93 10.04 2.61
N ILE A 104 17.39 9.67 1.40
CA ILE A 104 18.72 9.06 1.19
C ILE A 104 19.68 9.94 0.40
N ILE A 105 19.26 10.54 -0.72
CA ILE A 105 20.12 11.40 -1.56
C ILE A 105 19.64 12.86 -1.40
N PRO A 106 20.40 13.76 -0.75
CA PRO A 106 20.00 15.16 -0.67
C PRO A 106 20.02 15.84 -2.06
N SER A 107 19.26 16.92 -2.22
CA SER A 107 19.17 17.67 -3.49
C SER A 107 20.54 18.15 -3.98
N SER A 108 21.46 18.49 -3.07
CA SER A 108 22.84 18.84 -3.40
C SER A 108 23.62 17.72 -4.11
N GLU A 109 23.42 16.46 -3.70
CA GLU A 109 24.05 15.30 -4.35
C GLU A 109 23.40 14.99 -5.70
N ILE A 110 22.11 15.25 -5.87
CA ILE A 110 21.43 15.17 -7.17
C ILE A 110 22.01 16.22 -8.14
N VAL A 111 22.16 17.47 -7.70
CA VAL A 111 22.76 18.53 -8.53
C VAL A 111 24.17 18.16 -8.96
N ALA A 112 25.00 17.65 -8.04
CA ALA A 112 26.33 17.17 -8.39
C ALA A 112 26.32 15.99 -9.38
N ALA A 113 25.33 15.09 -9.27
CA ALA A 113 25.15 14.00 -10.24
C ALA A 113 24.73 14.53 -11.62
N ILE A 114 23.87 15.55 -11.70
CA ILE A 114 23.49 16.21 -12.95
C ILE A 114 24.71 16.82 -13.63
N GLU A 115 25.57 17.52 -12.88
CA GLU A 115 26.81 18.10 -13.41
C GLU A 115 27.79 17.05 -13.96
N ASN A 116 27.78 15.82 -13.42
CA ASN A 116 28.69 14.75 -13.80
C ASN A 116 28.08 13.69 -14.74
N MET A 117 26.79 13.84 -15.12
CA MET A 117 26.03 12.79 -15.80
C MET A 117 26.58 12.41 -17.19
N GLU A 118 27.30 13.31 -17.87
CA GLU A 118 27.93 13.04 -19.16
C GLU A 118 29.21 12.19 -19.04
N ARG A 119 29.83 12.19 -17.85
CA ARG A 119 31.14 11.57 -17.59
C ARG A 119 31.03 10.27 -16.80
N SER A 120 29.92 10.05 -16.12
CA SER A 120 29.71 8.92 -15.21
C SER A 120 28.40 8.21 -15.54
N PHE A 121 28.48 6.94 -15.94
CA PHE A 121 27.28 6.13 -16.16
C PHE A 121 26.47 5.90 -14.88
N GLU A 122 27.11 5.90 -13.70
CA GLU A 122 26.42 5.81 -12.41
C GLU A 122 25.57 7.07 -12.15
N ASP A 123 26.17 8.26 -12.33
CA ASP A 123 25.46 9.52 -12.16
C ASP A 123 24.37 9.68 -13.22
N SER A 124 24.66 9.31 -14.48
CA SER A 124 23.68 9.26 -15.55
C SER A 124 22.47 8.38 -15.19
N ALA A 125 22.71 7.17 -14.68
CA ALA A 125 21.66 6.26 -14.27
C ALA A 125 20.79 6.83 -13.15
N LEU A 126 21.43 7.43 -12.14
CA LEU A 126 20.75 8.09 -11.03
C LEU A 126 19.92 9.28 -11.50
N VAL A 127 20.47 10.16 -12.34
CA VAL A 127 19.79 11.37 -12.83
C VAL A 127 18.56 11.00 -13.67
N TYR A 128 18.66 10.01 -14.55
CA TYR A 128 17.51 9.54 -15.31
C TYR A 128 16.44 8.89 -14.40
N ALA A 129 16.84 8.10 -13.40
CA ALA A 129 15.90 7.51 -12.45
C ALA A 129 15.23 8.58 -11.57
N PHE A 130 16.00 9.55 -11.07
CA PHE A 130 15.57 10.74 -10.36
C PHE A 130 14.50 11.51 -11.15
N GLY A 131 14.77 11.78 -12.44
CA GLY A 131 13.82 12.49 -13.29
C GLY A 131 12.51 11.72 -13.44
N ALA A 132 12.60 10.41 -13.69
CA ALA A 132 11.42 9.56 -13.82
C ALA A 132 10.58 9.52 -12.53
N VAL A 133 11.21 9.32 -11.37
CA VAL A 133 10.48 9.24 -10.09
C VAL A 133 9.92 10.59 -9.66
N THR A 134 10.63 11.69 -9.96
CA THR A 134 10.14 13.03 -9.63
C THR A 134 8.90 13.35 -10.46
N ILE A 135 8.93 13.15 -11.79
CA ILE A 135 7.76 13.34 -12.66
C ILE A 135 6.57 12.47 -12.19
N ASN A 136 6.83 11.20 -11.86
CA ASN A 136 5.82 10.29 -11.32
C ASN A 136 5.15 10.83 -10.03
N LEU A 137 5.93 11.44 -9.15
CA LEU A 137 5.49 11.86 -7.81
C LEU A 137 5.21 13.36 -7.70
N SER A 138 5.38 14.16 -8.76
CA SER A 138 5.16 15.62 -8.74
C SER A 138 4.10 16.10 -9.73
N GLU A 139 3.98 15.48 -10.90
CA GLU A 139 3.08 15.97 -11.95
C GLU A 139 1.67 15.35 -11.81
N ILE A 140 0.68 16.17 -11.45
CA ILE A 140 -0.73 15.80 -11.53
C ILE A 140 -1.10 15.70 -13.01
N SER A 141 -1.52 14.52 -13.46
CA SER A 141 -2.13 14.36 -14.78
C SER A 141 -3.42 15.20 -14.82
N GLN A 142 -3.36 16.43 -15.33
CA GLN A 142 -4.54 17.19 -15.75
C GLN A 142 -4.99 16.71 -17.16
N GLY A 143 -5.02 15.40 -17.34
CA GLY A 143 -5.10 14.71 -18.61
C GLY A 143 -4.08 13.58 -18.65
N LEU A 144 -4.55 12.35 -18.84
CA LEU A 144 -3.78 11.24 -19.38
C LEU A 144 -3.27 11.61 -20.79
N ASN A 145 -2.30 12.52 -20.87
CA ASN A 145 -1.50 12.66 -22.06
C ASN A 145 -0.52 11.49 -22.03
N ASP A 146 -0.61 10.64 -23.05
CA ASP A 146 0.35 9.61 -23.46
C ASP A 146 1.82 10.07 -23.26
N ASP A 147 2.05 11.38 -23.33
CA ASP A 147 3.30 12.10 -23.10
C ASP A 147 3.96 11.89 -21.73
N ILE A 148 3.26 11.92 -20.59
CA ILE A 148 3.92 11.78 -19.26
C ILE A 148 4.40 10.34 -19.06
N THR A 149 3.54 9.36 -19.32
CA THR A 149 3.88 7.94 -19.22
C THR A 149 4.99 7.58 -20.21
N THR A 150 4.95 8.12 -21.42
CA THR A 150 6.01 7.95 -22.43
C THR A 150 7.32 8.55 -21.94
N ARG A 151 7.31 9.79 -21.44
CA ARG A 151 8.50 10.48 -20.91
C ARG A 151 9.11 9.74 -19.72
N MET A 152 8.28 9.28 -18.78
CA MET A 152 8.73 8.42 -17.67
C MET A 152 9.37 7.13 -18.19
N THR A 153 8.72 6.46 -19.14
CA THR A 153 9.22 5.20 -19.72
C THR A 153 10.55 5.42 -20.45
N ASP A 154 10.70 6.51 -21.19
CA ASP A 154 11.94 6.90 -21.87
C ASP A 154 13.07 7.16 -20.87
N LEU A 155 12.82 7.95 -19.82
CA LEU A 155 13.80 8.21 -18.75
C LEU A 155 14.21 6.91 -18.05
N MET A 156 13.26 6.02 -17.74
CA MET A 156 13.57 4.69 -17.19
C MET A 156 14.44 3.87 -18.15
N HIS A 157 14.16 3.89 -19.44
CA HIS A 157 14.98 3.19 -20.44
C HIS A 157 16.41 3.72 -20.49
N HIS A 158 16.60 5.04 -20.44
CA HIS A 158 17.93 5.64 -20.34
C HIS A 158 18.64 5.24 -19.06
N SER A 159 17.95 5.28 -17.92
CA SER A 159 18.50 4.86 -16.62
C SER A 159 18.94 3.39 -16.63
N PHE A 160 18.09 2.45 -17.10
CA PHE A 160 18.45 1.03 -17.20
C PHE A 160 19.68 0.79 -18.09
N ARG A 161 19.81 1.54 -19.20
CA ARG A 161 20.98 1.45 -20.08
C ARG A 161 22.25 1.94 -19.38
N ALA A 162 22.18 3.10 -18.71
CA ALA A 162 23.31 3.65 -17.98
C ALA A 162 23.71 2.77 -16.78
N HIS A 163 22.74 2.26 -16.02
CA HIS A 163 22.97 1.39 -14.86
C HIS A 163 23.76 0.12 -15.21
N ARG A 164 23.37 -0.55 -16.31
CA ARG A 164 24.08 -1.73 -16.83
C ARG A 164 25.48 -1.40 -17.35
N ARG A 165 25.67 -0.24 -17.98
CA ARG A 165 27.00 0.21 -18.44
C ARG A 165 27.94 0.51 -17.27
N ALA A 166 27.42 1.10 -16.20
CA ALA A 166 28.19 1.36 -14.98
C ALA A 166 28.69 0.07 -14.33
N GLU A 167 27.92 -1.02 -14.40
CA GLU A 167 28.33 -2.34 -13.91
C GLU A 167 29.42 -2.96 -14.79
N LEU A 168 29.24 -2.96 -16.12
CA LEU A 168 30.19 -3.51 -17.09
C LEU A 168 31.56 -2.81 -17.08
N GLY A 169 31.64 -1.59 -16.56
CA GLY A 169 32.89 -0.85 -16.40
C GLY A 169 33.81 -1.41 -15.31
N SER A 170 33.34 -2.34 -14.48
CA SER A 170 34.13 -3.00 -13.44
C SER A 170 34.69 -4.33 -13.97
N GLU A 171 35.98 -4.60 -13.75
CA GLU A 171 36.58 -5.88 -14.12
C GLU A 171 35.89 -7.04 -13.39
N ILE A 172 35.72 -8.20 -14.03
CA ILE A 172 34.99 -9.35 -13.44
C ILE A 172 35.62 -9.81 -12.11
N ASP A 173 36.95 -9.69 -11.98
CA ASP A 173 37.69 -10.04 -10.77
C ASP A 173 37.60 -8.97 -9.66
N SER A 174 37.04 -7.79 -9.98
CA SER A 174 36.82 -6.72 -9.01
C SER A 174 35.53 -6.94 -8.22
N ARG A 175 35.48 -6.42 -6.98
CA ARG A 175 34.24 -6.45 -6.20
C ARG A 175 33.15 -5.68 -6.92
N LEU A 176 31.92 -6.20 -6.90
CA LEU A 176 30.75 -5.49 -7.41
C LEU A 176 30.74 -4.06 -6.81
N PRO A 177 30.63 -2.99 -7.63
CA PRO A 177 30.55 -1.64 -7.11
C PRO A 177 29.22 -1.47 -6.38
N VAL A 178 29.29 -1.37 -5.05
CA VAL A 178 28.14 -1.13 -4.17
C VAL A 178 28.21 0.29 -3.65
N THR A 179 27.37 1.16 -4.20
CA THR A 179 27.29 2.58 -3.82
C THR A 179 25.84 2.95 -3.49
N VAL A 180 25.66 3.99 -2.66
CA VAL A 180 24.31 4.51 -2.35
C VAL A 180 23.59 4.95 -3.63
N LYS A 181 24.30 5.56 -4.58
CA LYS A 181 23.76 6.00 -5.87
C LYS A 181 23.18 4.84 -6.68
N ARG A 182 23.91 3.72 -6.80
CA ARG A 182 23.43 2.53 -7.52
C ARG A 182 22.20 1.93 -6.88
N ILE A 183 22.18 1.83 -5.55
CA ILE A 183 21.03 1.28 -4.81
C ILE A 183 19.80 2.19 -4.99
N MET A 184 19.97 3.50 -4.88
CA MET A 184 18.87 4.45 -5.07
C MET A 184 18.38 4.52 -6.52
N THR A 185 19.25 4.34 -7.51
CA THR A 185 18.82 4.15 -8.90
C THR A 185 17.86 2.97 -9.01
N CYS A 186 18.19 1.82 -8.40
CA CYS A 186 17.31 0.66 -8.39
C CYS A 186 15.97 0.96 -7.70
N ILE A 187 15.97 1.60 -6.53
CA ILE A 187 14.76 1.95 -5.78
C ILE A 187 13.89 2.98 -6.53
N PHE A 188 14.45 4.01 -7.14
CA PHE A 188 13.69 4.97 -7.93
C PHE A 188 13.06 4.32 -9.17
N LEU A 189 13.78 3.41 -9.84
CA LEU A 189 13.23 2.63 -10.96
C LEU A 189 12.10 1.69 -10.50
N GLU A 190 12.26 1.08 -9.33
CA GLU A 190 11.27 0.24 -8.68
C GLU A 190 9.95 1.01 -8.45
N ILE A 191 10.03 2.21 -7.87
CA ILE A 191 8.86 3.07 -7.60
C ILE A 191 8.10 3.38 -8.90
N CYS A 192 8.82 3.72 -9.97
CA CYS A 192 8.22 3.96 -11.27
C CYS A 192 7.57 2.70 -11.86
N LEU A 193 8.21 1.53 -11.74
CA LEU A 193 7.65 0.26 -12.21
C LEU A 193 6.40 -0.14 -11.43
N MET A 194 6.34 0.12 -10.12
CA MET A 194 5.12 -0.06 -9.32
C MET A 194 3.99 0.85 -9.79
N ALA A 195 4.27 2.11 -10.11
CA ALA A 195 3.29 3.05 -10.64
C ALA A 195 2.70 2.55 -11.98
N LEU A 196 3.54 1.96 -12.83
CA LEU A 196 3.14 1.32 -14.08
C LEU A 196 2.58 -0.10 -13.91
N LYS A 197 2.37 -0.58 -12.66
CA LYS A 197 1.87 -1.92 -12.33
C LYS A 197 2.70 -3.07 -12.93
N ARG A 198 4.00 -2.84 -13.16
CA ARG A 198 4.98 -3.83 -13.63
C ARG A 198 5.64 -4.51 -12.44
N PHE A 199 4.84 -5.19 -11.61
CA PHE A 199 5.27 -5.75 -10.33
C PHE A 199 6.40 -6.79 -10.44
N ASP A 200 6.42 -7.58 -11.52
CA ASP A 200 7.47 -8.56 -11.80
C ASP A 200 8.84 -7.88 -11.97
N ARG A 201 8.86 -6.79 -12.73
CA ARG A 201 10.06 -5.99 -12.97
C ARG A 201 10.46 -5.18 -11.74
N SER A 202 9.49 -4.61 -11.01
CA SER A 202 9.78 -3.86 -9.78
C SER A 202 10.40 -4.78 -8.74
N LEU A 203 9.87 -6.00 -8.55
CA LEU A 203 10.50 -7.00 -7.71
C LEU A 203 11.95 -7.28 -8.12
N ALA A 204 12.21 -7.53 -9.40
CA ALA A 204 13.55 -7.87 -9.87
C ALA A 204 14.59 -6.77 -9.56
N ILE A 205 14.26 -5.51 -9.84
CA ILE A 205 15.18 -4.39 -9.57
C ILE A 205 15.28 -4.08 -8.06
N LEU A 206 14.21 -4.29 -7.28
CA LEU A 206 14.27 -4.20 -5.82
C LEU A 206 15.19 -5.26 -5.22
N ARG A 207 15.15 -6.49 -5.76
CA ARG A 207 16.04 -7.58 -5.32
C ARG A 207 17.50 -7.25 -5.54
N GLU A 208 17.81 -6.57 -6.63
CA GLU A 208 19.16 -6.06 -6.89
C GLU A 208 19.59 -5.03 -5.83
N ALA A 209 18.71 -4.08 -5.52
CA ALA A 209 18.93 -3.11 -4.44
C ALA A 209 19.15 -3.80 -3.08
N ILE A 210 18.30 -4.76 -2.73
CA ILE A 210 18.37 -5.52 -1.47
C ILE A 210 19.70 -6.29 -1.38
N ALA A 211 20.12 -6.95 -2.46
CA ALA A 211 21.39 -7.67 -2.49
C ALA A 211 22.57 -6.72 -2.23
N MET A 212 22.58 -5.55 -2.87
CA MET A 212 23.59 -4.51 -2.63
C MET A 212 23.55 -3.97 -1.18
N ILE A 213 22.36 -3.77 -0.60
CA ILE A 213 22.21 -3.34 0.80
C ILE A 213 22.78 -4.39 1.76
N GLN A 214 22.54 -5.68 1.52
CA GLN A 214 23.09 -6.76 2.35
C GLN A 214 24.62 -6.82 2.26
N MET A 215 25.21 -6.49 1.12
CA MET A 215 26.67 -6.36 0.96
C MET A 215 27.25 -5.20 1.78
N LEU A 216 26.47 -4.16 2.10
CA LEU A 216 26.90 -3.06 2.97
C LEU A 216 27.03 -3.47 4.45
N GLN A 217 26.40 -4.58 4.88
CA GLN A 217 26.44 -5.10 6.25
C GLN A 217 26.01 -4.05 7.29
N VAL A 218 24.86 -3.42 7.06
CA VAL A 218 24.29 -2.32 7.88
C VAL A 218 23.95 -2.79 9.32
N ASP A 219 23.79 -4.09 9.52
CA ASP A 219 23.41 -4.75 10.76
C ASP A 219 24.58 -5.14 11.68
N GLN A 220 25.81 -5.15 11.16
CA GLN A 220 26.98 -5.57 11.93
C GLN A 220 27.56 -4.40 12.74
N ASN A 221 27.83 -4.64 14.03
CA ASN A 221 28.48 -3.67 14.91
C ASN A 221 29.78 -3.17 14.26
N VAL A 222 29.77 -1.90 13.87
CA VAL A 222 30.78 -1.16 13.10
C VAL A 222 32.11 -0.97 13.87
N CYS A 223 32.37 -1.76 14.92
CA CYS A 223 33.64 -1.72 15.66
C CYS A 223 34.88 -1.97 14.77
N GLU A 224 34.72 -2.54 13.57
CA GLU A 224 35.82 -2.83 12.64
C GLU A 224 35.93 -1.86 11.45
N ARG A 225 34.97 -0.96 11.22
CA ARG A 225 35.00 0.00 10.10
C ARG A 225 34.85 1.43 10.61
N ARG A 226 35.79 2.32 10.32
CA ARG A 226 35.68 3.77 10.58
C ARG A 226 34.62 4.42 9.67
N ILE A 227 33.35 4.06 9.82
CA ILE A 227 32.24 4.70 9.12
C ILE A 227 31.73 5.80 10.04
N ASP A 228 31.52 6.99 9.47
CA ASP A 228 30.94 8.12 10.19
C ASP A 228 29.47 7.84 10.57
N ASP A 229 29.01 8.37 11.70
CA ASP A 229 27.66 8.11 12.21
C ASP A 229 26.58 8.59 11.23
N GLN A 230 26.82 9.68 10.49
CA GLN A 230 25.87 10.17 9.48
C GLN A 230 25.74 9.20 8.31
N GLU A 231 26.87 8.65 7.84
CA GLU A 231 26.87 7.65 6.77
C GLU A 231 26.24 6.33 7.23
N LEU A 232 26.42 5.93 8.49
CA LEU A 232 25.71 4.78 9.06
C LEU A 232 24.19 5.04 9.12
N ALA A 233 23.77 6.20 9.61
CA ALA A 233 22.35 6.60 9.63
C ALA A 233 21.75 6.59 8.22
N ARG A 234 22.48 7.09 7.22
CA ARG A 234 22.09 7.05 5.80
C ARG A 234 21.89 5.63 5.28
N ARG A 235 22.80 4.71 5.61
CA ARG A 235 22.67 3.29 5.22
C ARG A 235 21.52 2.59 5.93
N GLN A 236 21.22 2.96 7.18
CA GLN A 236 20.05 2.46 7.88
C GLN A 236 18.76 2.95 7.20
N ARG A 237 18.69 4.23 6.79
CA ARG A 237 17.56 4.74 6.00
C ARG A 237 17.39 3.98 4.69
N LEU A 238 18.49 3.70 3.99
CA LEU A 238 18.49 2.89 2.77
C LEU A 238 17.94 1.48 2.97
N TYR A 239 18.32 0.82 4.08
CA TYR A 239 17.78 -0.49 4.45
C TYR A 239 16.27 -0.43 4.68
N TRP A 240 15.82 0.54 5.46
CA TRP A 240 14.41 0.70 5.79
C TRP A 240 13.54 1.09 4.59
N GLU A 241 14.08 1.87 3.65
CA GLU A 241 13.42 2.15 2.37
C GLU A 241 13.11 0.84 1.62
N ALA A 242 14.13 0.00 1.39
CA ALA A 242 13.93 -1.29 0.71
C ALA A 242 13.00 -2.24 1.48
N PHE A 243 13.07 -2.23 2.82
CA PHE A 243 12.18 -3.03 3.69
C PHE A 243 10.71 -2.66 3.53
N ILE A 244 10.41 -1.36 3.41
CA ILE A 244 9.05 -0.83 3.23
C ILE A 244 8.50 -1.23 1.85
N HIS A 245 9.27 -0.99 0.78
CA HIS A 245 8.88 -1.34 -0.60
C HIS A 245 8.67 -2.85 -0.77
N GLU A 246 9.55 -3.67 -0.15
CA GLU A 246 9.42 -5.13 -0.22
C GLU A 246 8.11 -5.63 0.40
N ARG A 247 7.74 -5.10 1.56
CA ARG A 247 6.47 -5.45 2.23
C ARG A 247 5.26 -5.03 1.43
N PHE A 248 5.33 -3.86 0.79
CA PHE A 248 4.29 -3.44 -0.14
C PHE A 248 4.14 -4.44 -1.30
N LEU A 249 5.25 -4.93 -1.87
CA LEU A 249 5.23 -6.00 -2.88
C LEU A 249 4.79 -7.36 -2.33
N THR A 250 4.87 -7.61 -1.03
CA THR A 250 4.23 -8.79 -0.42
C THR A 250 2.72 -8.63 -0.35
N ILE A 251 2.22 -7.45 -0.01
CA ILE A 251 0.78 -7.24 0.13
C ILE A 251 0.07 -7.18 -1.21
N MET A 252 0.66 -6.47 -2.16
CA MET A 252 0.00 -6.13 -3.42
C MET A 252 -0.02 -7.31 -4.40
N PRO A 253 1.12 -7.76 -4.98
CA PRO A 253 1.17 -8.91 -5.89
C PRO A 253 1.45 -10.26 -5.20
N GLY A 254 1.79 -10.30 -3.91
CA GLY A 254 1.98 -11.57 -3.17
C GLY A 254 3.41 -12.11 -3.11
N TYR A 255 4.42 -11.32 -3.47
CA TYR A 255 5.81 -11.77 -3.46
C TYR A 255 6.34 -11.99 -2.03
N PRO A 256 7.19 -12.99 -1.76
CA PRO A 256 7.76 -13.19 -0.43
C PRO A 256 8.66 -12.01 -0.01
N SER A 257 8.69 -11.66 1.27
CA SER A 257 9.71 -10.77 1.83
C SER A 257 10.94 -11.56 2.26
N ILE A 258 12.14 -10.98 2.14
CA ILE A 258 13.42 -11.57 2.58
C ILE A 258 14.20 -10.66 3.54
N LEU A 259 13.87 -9.37 3.61
CA LEU A 259 14.53 -8.46 4.55
C LEU A 259 13.89 -8.57 5.94
N PRO A 260 14.64 -9.03 6.96
CA PRO A 260 14.18 -8.99 8.34
C PRO A 260 14.20 -7.54 8.86
N PRO A 261 13.51 -7.23 9.96
CA PRO A 261 13.68 -5.97 10.66
C PRO A 261 15.14 -5.72 11.04
N LEU A 262 15.64 -4.50 10.88
CA LEU A 262 17.00 -4.17 11.26
C LEU A 262 17.12 -4.20 12.79
N ARG A 263 18.11 -4.96 13.30
CA ARG A 263 18.28 -5.20 14.75
C ARG A 263 18.65 -3.95 15.55
N THR A 264 19.21 -2.93 14.89
CA THR A 264 19.57 -1.66 15.51
C THR A 264 18.36 -0.75 15.76
N GLY A 265 17.17 -1.11 15.29
CA GLY A 265 15.98 -0.27 15.36
C GLY A 265 15.94 0.79 14.25
N VAL A 266 15.23 1.89 14.53
CA VAL A 266 15.15 3.06 13.64
C VAL A 266 16.55 3.64 13.36
N PRO A 267 16.73 4.38 12.24
CA PRO A 267 18.00 5.03 11.92
C PRO A 267 18.56 5.88 13.06
N LEU A 268 19.88 5.91 13.17
CA LEU A 268 20.57 6.82 14.10
C LEU A 268 20.20 8.28 13.80
N PRO A 269 20.23 9.16 14.82
CA PRO A 269 20.00 10.59 14.63
C PRO A 269 20.96 11.17 13.59
N ASP A 270 20.39 11.85 12.60
CA ASP A 270 21.15 12.50 11.53
C ASP A 270 20.73 13.97 11.43
N SER A 271 21.68 14.87 11.68
CA SER A 271 21.48 16.32 11.62
C SER A 271 21.57 16.88 10.19
N SER A 272 21.96 16.07 9.21
CA SER A 272 22.05 16.49 7.80
C SER A 272 20.69 16.54 7.10
N ILE A 273 19.65 15.94 7.71
CA ILE A 273 18.28 15.93 7.19
C ILE A 273 17.34 16.77 8.06
N PRO A 274 16.29 17.37 7.49
CA PRO A 274 15.29 18.09 8.27
C PRO A 274 14.62 17.20 9.32
N GLN A 275 14.37 17.76 10.51
CA GLN A 275 13.83 17.00 11.65
C GLN A 275 12.45 16.38 11.36
N HIS A 276 11.57 17.09 10.64
CA HIS A 276 10.25 16.57 10.22
C HIS A 276 10.37 15.39 9.23
N VAL A 277 11.38 15.40 8.35
CA VAL A 277 11.68 14.28 7.44
C VAL A 277 12.08 13.05 8.23
N ARG A 278 13.00 13.19 9.18
CA ARG A 278 13.42 12.10 10.07
C ARG A 278 12.23 11.52 10.85
N ALA A 279 11.47 12.39 11.53
CA ALA A 279 10.33 11.96 12.33
C ALA A 279 9.26 11.23 11.50
N GLY A 280 8.90 11.77 10.33
CA GLY A 280 7.94 11.13 9.43
C GLY A 280 8.41 9.76 8.95
N PHE A 281 9.68 9.64 8.56
CA PHE A 281 10.26 8.37 8.11
C PHE A 281 10.34 7.33 9.24
N ASP A 282 10.72 7.73 10.46
CA ASP A 282 10.72 6.85 11.63
C ASP A 282 9.31 6.31 11.93
N ARG A 283 8.28 7.18 11.87
CA ARG A 283 6.88 6.75 12.01
C ARG A 283 6.46 5.76 10.93
N LEU A 284 6.89 5.97 9.68
CA LEU A 284 6.60 5.06 8.58
C LEU A 284 7.23 3.68 8.80
N ILE A 285 8.47 3.64 9.32
CA ILE A 285 9.13 2.39 9.71
C ILE A 285 8.30 1.66 10.77
N HIS A 286 7.83 2.36 11.81
CA HIS A 286 7.00 1.75 12.87
C HIS A 286 5.72 1.13 12.32
N LEU A 287 5.03 1.78 11.38
CA LEU A 287 3.85 1.21 10.71
C LEU A 287 4.18 -0.10 9.98
N PHE A 288 5.25 -0.12 9.18
CA PHE A 288 5.63 -1.32 8.41
C PHE A 288 6.25 -2.42 9.28
N LEU A 289 6.71 -2.13 10.50
CA LEU A 289 7.12 -3.13 11.48
C LEU A 289 5.95 -3.94 12.04
N ILE A 290 4.73 -3.42 12.01
CA ILE A 290 3.51 -4.16 12.41
C ILE A 290 3.31 -5.38 11.49
N MET A 291 3.78 -5.28 10.24
CA MET A 291 3.81 -6.37 9.25
C MET A 291 4.99 -7.31 9.51
N ASP A 292 4.88 -8.08 10.58
CA ASP A 292 5.83 -9.13 10.96
C ASP A 292 5.71 -10.39 10.08
N ASP A 293 6.61 -11.35 10.29
CA ASP A 293 6.64 -12.58 9.49
C ASP A 293 5.33 -13.36 9.56
N THR A 294 4.68 -13.39 10.73
CA THR A 294 3.36 -14.00 10.93
C THR A 294 2.31 -13.31 10.08
N PHE A 295 2.24 -11.98 10.12
CA PHE A 295 1.34 -11.20 9.28
C PHE A 295 1.55 -11.54 7.80
N LEU A 296 2.79 -11.48 7.33
CA LEU A 296 3.14 -11.66 5.91
C LEU A 296 2.86 -13.10 5.44
N SER A 297 3.16 -14.12 6.26
CA SER A 297 2.86 -15.52 5.92
C SER A 297 1.35 -15.74 5.77
N HIS A 298 0.56 -15.18 6.70
CA HIS A 298 -0.89 -15.26 6.65
C HIS A 298 -1.49 -14.54 5.46
N TRP A 299 -0.97 -13.36 5.15
CA TRP A 299 -1.41 -12.61 3.99
C TRP A 299 -1.17 -13.39 2.69
N ARG A 300 0.00 -14.02 2.55
CA ARG A 300 0.33 -14.84 1.40
C ARG A 300 -0.58 -16.06 1.29
N ALA A 301 -0.91 -16.72 2.41
CA ALA A 301 -1.84 -17.84 2.44
C ALA A 301 -3.28 -17.47 1.98
N LEU A 302 -3.67 -16.18 2.04
CA LEU A 302 -4.94 -15.73 1.44
C LEU A 302 -4.91 -15.75 -0.09
N GLN A 303 -3.72 -15.62 -0.67
CA GLN A 303 -3.51 -15.55 -2.11
C GLN A 303 -3.15 -16.92 -2.70
N ASP A 304 -2.49 -17.76 -1.91
CA ASP A 304 -2.09 -19.12 -2.24
C ASP A 304 -2.59 -20.10 -1.18
N ALA A 305 -3.64 -20.85 -1.53
CA ALA A 305 -4.31 -21.78 -0.61
C ALA A 305 -3.47 -23.03 -0.28
N ASP A 306 -2.38 -23.27 -1.02
CA ASP A 306 -1.49 -24.42 -0.78
C ASP A 306 -0.45 -24.13 0.31
N LEU A 307 -0.34 -22.88 0.78
CA LEU A 307 0.57 -22.49 1.86
C LEU A 307 -0.04 -22.83 3.23
N GLU A 308 0.53 -23.84 3.89
CA GLU A 308 0.19 -24.17 5.28
C GLU A 308 0.78 -23.14 6.25
N VAL A 309 -0.08 -22.51 7.06
CA VAL A 309 0.29 -21.54 8.10
C VAL A 309 -0.48 -21.85 9.40
N PRO A 310 0.11 -21.63 10.59
CA PRO A 310 -0.55 -21.86 11.89
C PRO A 310 -1.82 -21.03 12.07
N GLU A 311 -2.83 -21.47 12.81
CA GLU A 311 -4.04 -20.65 13.00
C GLU A 311 -3.75 -19.32 13.73
N ILE A 312 -4.33 -18.20 13.24
CA ILE A 312 -4.25 -16.90 13.93
C ILE A 312 -5.31 -16.87 15.04
N THR A 313 -4.93 -16.39 16.22
CA THR A 313 -5.83 -16.23 17.37
C THR A 313 -6.49 -14.84 17.39
N ALA A 314 -7.62 -14.73 18.10
CA ALA A 314 -8.22 -13.43 18.40
C ALA A 314 -7.22 -12.52 19.14
N ASP A 315 -6.48 -13.03 20.12
CA ASP A 315 -5.48 -12.26 20.87
C ASP A 315 -4.39 -11.65 19.96
N TRP A 316 -3.97 -12.38 18.90
CA TRP A 316 -3.02 -11.83 17.93
C TRP A 316 -3.63 -10.68 17.12
N ILE A 317 -4.88 -10.83 16.66
CA ILE A 317 -5.59 -9.76 15.96
C ILE A 317 -5.75 -8.53 16.87
N GLU A 318 -6.14 -8.73 18.13
CA GLU A 318 -6.28 -7.64 19.11
C GLU A 318 -4.94 -6.95 19.37
N SER A 319 -3.85 -7.71 19.50
CA SER A 319 -2.51 -7.15 19.64
C SER A 319 -2.10 -6.30 18.43
N LYS A 320 -2.44 -6.71 17.21
CA LYS A 320 -2.15 -5.91 16.00
C LYS A 320 -2.99 -4.64 15.91
N GLN A 321 -4.24 -4.68 16.36
CA GLN A 321 -5.06 -3.49 16.47
C GLN A 321 -4.48 -2.52 17.52
N ALA A 322 -4.08 -3.02 18.69
CA ALA A 322 -3.43 -2.22 19.72
C ALA A 322 -2.13 -1.55 19.24
N GLN A 323 -1.29 -2.26 18.48
CA GLN A 323 -0.08 -1.68 17.86
C GLN A 323 -0.40 -0.51 16.92
N LEU A 324 -1.54 -0.57 16.20
CA LEU A 324 -1.97 0.51 15.31
C LEU A 324 -2.49 1.73 16.09
N ASP A 325 -3.15 1.51 17.24
CA ASP A 325 -3.58 2.58 18.14
C ASP A 325 -2.40 3.25 18.84
N GLU A 326 -1.42 2.46 19.29
CA GLU A 326 -0.15 2.96 19.83
C GLU A 326 0.61 3.77 18.77
N ASP A 327 0.57 3.35 17.51
CA ASP A 327 1.18 4.11 16.42
C ASP A 327 0.52 5.48 16.21
N GLU A 328 -0.80 5.55 16.28
CA GLU A 328 -1.56 6.80 16.16
C GLU A 328 -1.20 7.80 17.26
N ILE A 329 -1.10 7.31 18.51
CA ILE A 329 -0.64 8.12 19.64
C ILE A 329 0.79 8.59 19.41
N GLY A 330 1.69 7.69 19.02
CA GLY A 330 3.09 8.01 18.80
C GLY A 330 3.32 8.99 17.64
N ALA A 331 2.46 8.99 16.62
CA ALA A 331 2.50 9.99 15.55
C ALA A 331 2.09 11.39 16.05
N ALA A 332 1.05 11.47 16.88
CA ALA A 332 0.62 12.74 17.49
C ALA A 332 1.67 13.29 18.49
N GLU A 333 2.33 12.41 19.24
CA GLU A 333 3.44 12.78 20.13
C GLU A 333 4.65 13.32 19.35
N ALA A 334 5.06 12.63 18.28
CA ALA A 334 6.14 13.09 17.42
C ALA A 334 5.84 14.48 16.81
N GLU A 335 4.61 14.71 16.35
CA GLU A 335 4.18 16.00 15.84
C GLU A 335 4.21 17.10 16.92
N LYS A 336 3.78 16.79 18.13
CA LYS A 336 3.85 17.71 19.27
C LYS A 336 5.30 18.04 19.64
N GLU A 337 6.19 17.05 19.63
CA GLU A 337 7.62 17.25 19.89
C GLU A 337 8.26 18.18 18.85
N LEU A 338 7.99 17.97 17.55
CA LEU A 338 8.44 18.84 16.47
C LEU A 338 7.99 20.29 16.68
N MET A 339 6.71 20.48 16.99
CA MET A 339 6.12 21.80 17.23
C MET A 339 6.75 22.47 18.45
N SER A 340 6.93 21.74 19.55
CA SER A 340 7.55 22.26 20.77
C SER A 340 9.03 22.59 20.61
N GLY A 341 9.74 21.87 19.72
CA GLY A 341 11.13 22.11 19.36
C GLY A 341 11.34 23.24 18.36
N GLY A 342 10.27 23.87 17.85
CA GLY A 342 10.36 24.95 16.87
C GLY A 342 10.68 24.49 15.44
N TYR A 343 10.53 23.20 15.14
CA TYR A 343 10.80 22.63 13.82
C TYR A 343 9.59 22.64 12.88
N GLY A 344 8.46 23.20 13.31
CA GLY A 344 7.17 23.08 12.63
C GLY A 344 6.49 21.73 12.94
N GLY A 345 5.49 21.37 12.15
CA GLY A 345 4.84 20.05 12.20
C GLY A 345 5.35 19.11 11.11
N LEU A 346 4.74 17.94 11.00
CA LEU A 346 4.87 17.11 9.81
C LEU A 346 4.28 17.86 8.61
N SER A 347 4.79 17.61 7.40
CA SER A 347 4.15 18.16 6.20
C SER A 347 2.77 17.52 5.99
N GLU A 348 1.87 18.22 5.29
CA GLU A 348 0.54 17.69 4.94
C GLU A 348 0.64 16.31 4.28
N LEU A 349 1.63 16.15 3.38
CA LEU A 349 1.97 14.88 2.74
C LEU A 349 2.30 13.79 3.78
N GLN A 350 3.27 14.05 4.65
CA GLN A 350 3.74 13.04 5.60
C GLN A 350 2.60 12.63 6.53
N HIS A 351 1.79 13.59 6.97
CA HIS A 351 0.60 13.33 7.77
C HIS A 351 -0.41 12.45 7.02
N ALA A 352 -0.69 12.78 5.75
CA ALA A 352 -1.61 12.02 4.91
C ALA A 352 -1.11 10.59 4.65
N ASP A 353 0.17 10.39 4.30
CA ASP A 353 0.71 9.04 4.05
C ASP A 353 0.70 8.17 5.32
N LEU A 354 1.12 8.71 6.47
CA LEU A 354 1.08 7.98 7.74
C LEU A 354 -0.35 7.59 8.11
N PHE A 355 -1.30 8.53 8.01
CA PHE A 355 -2.68 8.29 8.35
C PHE A 355 -3.33 7.25 7.42
N VAL A 356 -3.20 7.42 6.09
CA VAL A 356 -3.76 6.49 5.10
C VAL A 356 -3.11 5.11 5.22
N THR A 357 -1.80 5.04 5.44
CA THR A 357 -1.09 3.77 5.65
C THR A 357 -1.60 3.05 6.89
N ARG A 358 -1.84 3.76 8.00
CA ARG A 358 -2.41 3.18 9.21
C ARG A 358 -3.82 2.63 8.99
N LEU A 359 -4.71 3.38 8.33
CA LEU A 359 -6.06 2.91 7.99
C LEU A 359 -6.04 1.70 7.05
N TRP A 360 -5.11 1.70 6.11
CA TRP A 360 -4.90 0.57 5.21
C TRP A 360 -4.45 -0.66 6.00
N LEU A 361 -3.47 -0.55 6.90
CA LEU A 361 -3.07 -1.66 7.78
C LEU A 361 -4.21 -2.15 8.67
N ARG A 362 -5.04 -1.26 9.24
CA ARG A 362 -6.26 -1.63 9.98
C ARG A 362 -7.21 -2.45 9.11
N THR A 363 -7.35 -2.07 7.84
CA THR A 363 -8.14 -2.83 6.84
C THR A 363 -7.55 -4.21 6.61
N LEU A 364 -6.23 -4.34 6.45
CA LEU A 364 -5.57 -5.63 6.24
C LEU A 364 -5.72 -6.57 7.46
N VAL A 365 -5.50 -6.04 8.68
CA VAL A 365 -5.72 -6.80 9.93
C VAL A 365 -7.16 -7.28 10.02
N TRP A 366 -8.13 -6.41 9.69
CA TRP A 366 -9.55 -6.78 9.67
C TRP A 366 -9.84 -7.87 8.63
N GLN A 367 -9.24 -7.80 7.43
CA GLN A 367 -9.37 -8.84 6.40
C GLN A 367 -8.78 -10.19 6.85
N LEU A 368 -7.66 -10.18 7.58
CA LEU A 368 -7.11 -11.38 8.21
C LEU A 368 -8.09 -11.97 9.23
N ALA A 369 -8.66 -11.15 10.13
CA ALA A 369 -9.67 -11.58 11.09
C ALA A 369 -10.92 -12.16 10.40
N LEU A 370 -11.38 -11.53 9.31
CA LEU A 370 -12.49 -12.02 8.50
C LEU A 370 -12.19 -13.40 7.92
N SER A 371 -10.97 -13.60 7.38
CA SER A 371 -10.56 -14.87 6.77
C SER A 371 -10.59 -16.05 7.73
N GLN A 372 -10.34 -15.78 9.02
CA GLN A 372 -10.34 -16.78 10.10
C GLN A 372 -11.70 -16.90 10.79
N GLY A 373 -12.71 -16.13 10.36
CA GLY A 373 -14.04 -16.14 10.96
C GLY A 373 -14.09 -15.60 12.39
N LEU A 374 -13.14 -14.72 12.76
CA LEU A 374 -13.01 -14.15 14.11
C LEU A 374 -13.91 -12.92 14.35
N LEU A 375 -14.54 -12.40 13.29
CA LEU A 375 -15.39 -11.21 13.36
C LEU A 375 -16.82 -11.52 13.85
N GLN A 376 -17.45 -10.53 14.48
CA GLN A 376 -18.80 -10.61 15.03
C GLN A 376 -19.64 -9.40 14.59
N SER A 377 -20.96 -9.56 14.41
CA SER A 377 -21.85 -8.41 14.12
C SER A 377 -21.90 -7.43 15.29
N VAL A 378 -21.94 -7.96 16.51
CA VAL A 378 -22.02 -7.18 17.75
C VAL A 378 -20.96 -7.73 18.70
N PRO A 379 -19.71 -7.24 18.61
CA PRO A 379 -18.66 -7.67 19.51
C PRO A 379 -18.97 -7.26 20.97
N PRO A 380 -18.49 -8.00 21.98
CA PRO A 380 -18.61 -7.61 23.39
C PRO A 380 -18.05 -6.21 23.64
N LYS A 381 -18.61 -5.48 24.61
CA LYS A 381 -18.16 -4.10 24.94
C LYS A 381 -16.67 -4.00 25.34
N ASN A 382 -16.07 -5.11 25.75
CA ASN A 382 -14.70 -5.15 26.24
C ASN A 382 -13.69 -5.62 25.17
N SER A 383 -14.15 -6.01 23.98
CA SER A 383 -13.25 -6.38 22.87
C SER A 383 -12.98 -5.17 21.99
N HIS A 384 -11.81 -5.15 21.36
CA HIS A 384 -11.48 -4.15 20.36
C HIS A 384 -12.58 -4.03 19.27
N GLU A 385 -12.96 -2.80 18.90
CA GLU A 385 -13.99 -2.52 17.89
C GLU A 385 -13.67 -3.11 16.51
N GLY A 386 -12.40 -3.35 16.22
CA GLY A 386 -11.90 -4.02 15.02
C GLY A 386 -12.40 -5.46 14.85
N PHE A 387 -12.99 -6.08 15.87
CA PHE A 387 -13.70 -7.36 15.74
C PHE A 387 -15.11 -7.23 15.15
N SER A 388 -15.62 -6.02 14.95
CA SER A 388 -16.93 -5.80 14.32
C SER A 388 -16.88 -6.10 12.82
N MET A 389 -17.86 -6.86 12.32
CA MET A 389 -18.07 -7.02 10.87
C MET A 389 -18.40 -5.69 10.17
N HIS A 390 -18.88 -4.70 10.91
CA HIS A 390 -19.23 -3.38 10.39
C HIS A 390 -18.09 -2.35 10.55
N PHE A 391 -16.97 -2.74 11.15
CA PHE A 391 -15.85 -1.85 11.46
C PHE A 391 -15.38 -0.99 10.27
N PRO A 392 -15.14 -1.54 9.06
CA PRO A 392 -14.72 -0.72 7.93
C PRO A 392 -15.73 0.38 7.57
N ALA A 393 -17.02 0.01 7.49
CA ALA A 393 -18.08 0.94 7.10
C ALA A 393 -18.49 1.92 8.22
N GLN A 394 -18.18 1.62 9.48
CA GLN A 394 -18.54 2.45 10.62
C GLN A 394 -17.43 3.42 10.99
N ARG A 395 -16.17 2.97 11.02
CA ARG A 395 -15.05 3.77 11.51
C ARG A 395 -14.10 4.21 10.41
N LEU A 396 -13.65 3.28 9.56
CA LEU A 396 -12.64 3.62 8.54
C LEU A 396 -13.17 4.60 7.49
N SER A 397 -14.45 4.50 7.10
CA SER A 397 -15.10 5.45 6.20
C SER A 397 -15.19 6.86 6.80
N ALA A 398 -15.59 6.97 8.07
CA ALA A 398 -15.71 8.24 8.78
C ALA A 398 -14.35 8.89 9.02
N GLU A 399 -13.35 8.12 9.48
CA GLU A 399 -11.97 8.59 9.65
C GLU A 399 -11.37 9.07 8.33
N LEU A 400 -11.59 8.34 7.24
CA LEU A 400 -11.09 8.73 5.94
C LEU A 400 -11.80 9.97 5.37
N ARG A 401 -13.13 10.10 5.57
CA ARG A 401 -13.87 11.32 5.23
C ARG A 401 -13.35 12.53 6.01
N ASN A 402 -13.10 12.37 7.31
CA ASN A 402 -12.56 13.42 8.17
C ASN A 402 -11.15 13.84 7.75
N LEU A 403 -10.30 12.90 7.33
CA LEU A 403 -9.00 13.23 6.74
C LEU A 403 -9.19 14.11 5.50
N VAL A 404 -9.96 13.62 4.53
CA VAL A 404 -10.16 14.32 3.25
C VAL A 404 -10.77 15.72 3.46
N GLY A 405 -11.68 15.87 4.43
CA GLY A 405 -12.27 17.17 4.78
C GLY A 405 -11.31 18.16 5.45
N ARG A 406 -10.15 17.71 5.94
CA ARG A 406 -9.12 18.55 6.58
C ARG A 406 -7.93 18.84 5.68
N LEU A 407 -7.86 18.27 4.48
CA LEU A 407 -6.77 18.55 3.54
C LEU A 407 -6.94 19.96 2.98
N ASP A 408 -5.87 20.75 3.04
CA ASP A 408 -5.82 22.08 2.45
C ASP A 408 -5.70 21.98 0.93
N ARG A 409 -4.97 20.96 0.43
CA ARG A 409 -4.78 20.71 -1.00
C ARG A 409 -5.07 19.25 -1.33
N VAL A 410 -6.28 18.94 -1.79
CA VAL A 410 -6.68 17.60 -2.28
C VAL A 410 -5.73 17.05 -3.35
N GLU A 411 -5.18 17.96 -4.15
CA GLU A 411 -4.17 17.72 -5.18
C GLU A 411 -2.90 17.04 -4.63
N SER A 412 -2.52 17.31 -3.37
CA SER A 412 -1.35 16.69 -2.73
C SER A 412 -1.46 15.16 -2.71
N ILE A 413 -2.63 14.60 -2.39
CA ILE A 413 -2.86 13.14 -2.41
C ILE A 413 -2.71 12.56 -3.82
N GLY A 414 -3.11 13.31 -4.86
CA GLY A 414 -2.95 12.88 -6.25
C GLY A 414 -1.49 12.92 -6.73
N ILE A 415 -0.70 13.87 -6.21
CA ILE A 415 0.73 14.08 -6.51
C ILE A 415 1.56 12.87 -6.07
N HIS A 416 1.34 12.36 -4.85
CA HIS A 416 2.17 11.32 -4.21
C HIS A 416 2.03 9.88 -4.74
N GLY A 417 1.50 9.74 -5.95
CA GLY A 417 1.64 8.55 -6.76
C GLY A 417 0.60 7.46 -6.46
N SER A 418 0.72 6.37 -7.23
CA SER A 418 -0.22 5.25 -7.21
C SER A 418 -0.35 4.54 -5.86
N GLY A 419 0.60 4.72 -4.93
CA GLY A 419 0.64 4.01 -3.64
C GLY A 419 -0.49 4.42 -2.69
N ILE A 420 -0.60 5.72 -2.36
CA ILE A 420 -1.67 6.24 -1.50
C ILE A 420 -3.04 5.99 -2.16
N LEU A 421 -3.17 6.27 -3.46
CA LEU A 421 -4.40 6.02 -4.21
C LEU A 421 -4.83 4.54 -4.18
N GLN A 422 -3.87 3.62 -4.27
CA GLN A 422 -4.16 2.19 -4.15
C GLN A 422 -4.62 1.81 -2.73
N LYS A 423 -3.97 2.35 -1.68
CA LYS A 423 -4.38 2.14 -0.28
C LYS A 423 -5.80 2.66 -0.05
N LEU A 424 -6.12 3.85 -0.56
CA LEU A 424 -7.45 4.45 -0.49
C LEU A 424 -8.51 3.62 -1.24
N PHE A 425 -8.18 3.10 -2.42
CA PHE A 425 -9.04 2.19 -3.17
C PHE A 425 -9.31 0.91 -2.38
N ASP A 426 -8.29 0.31 -1.77
CA ASP A 426 -8.41 -0.90 -0.95
C ASP A 426 -9.32 -0.68 0.28
N ILE A 427 -9.17 0.45 0.97
CA ILE A 427 -10.06 0.84 2.09
C ILE A 427 -11.49 1.01 1.59
N THR A 428 -11.69 1.84 0.56
CA THR A 428 -13.02 2.19 0.04
C THR A 428 -13.76 1.00 -0.56
N SER A 429 -13.06 0.10 -1.25
CA SER A 429 -13.64 -1.15 -1.76
C SER A 429 -14.06 -2.08 -0.61
N THR A 430 -13.27 -2.16 0.46
CA THR A 430 -13.62 -2.95 1.65
C THR A 430 -14.85 -2.37 2.35
N VAL A 431 -14.95 -1.04 2.48
CA VAL A 431 -16.15 -0.36 2.98
C VAL A 431 -17.38 -0.75 2.14
N ALA A 432 -17.24 -0.70 0.81
CA ALA A 432 -18.32 -1.06 -0.11
C ALA A 432 -18.79 -2.51 0.07
N ASP A 433 -17.84 -3.43 0.27
CA ASP A 433 -18.15 -4.85 0.49
C ASP A 433 -18.91 -5.10 1.80
N VAL A 434 -18.63 -4.31 2.84
CA VAL A 434 -19.35 -4.36 4.12
C VAL A 434 -20.75 -3.75 4.00
N LEU A 435 -20.90 -2.64 3.27
CA LEU A 435 -22.21 -2.00 3.05
C LEU A 435 -23.15 -2.85 2.18
N ALA A 436 -22.61 -3.69 1.30
CA ALA A 436 -23.39 -4.66 0.51
C ALA A 436 -23.81 -5.92 1.31
N LEU A 437 -23.63 -5.92 2.64
CA LEU A 437 -24.21 -6.93 3.53
C LEU A 437 -25.62 -6.48 3.96
N PRO A 438 -26.60 -7.39 4.12
CA PRO A 438 -27.92 -7.02 4.60
C PRO A 438 -27.82 -6.34 5.98
N ILE A 439 -27.94 -5.03 5.99
CA ILE A 439 -27.91 -4.22 7.21
C ILE A 439 -29.26 -4.48 7.91
N GLY A 440 -29.24 -5.15 9.07
CA GLY A 440 -30.42 -5.12 9.96
C GLY A 440 -30.74 -3.67 10.29
N HIS A 441 -31.97 -3.31 10.67
CA HIS A 441 -32.34 -1.91 10.97
C HIS A 441 -31.34 -1.24 11.93
N GLU A 442 -30.35 -0.51 11.38
CA GLU A 442 -29.28 0.16 12.11
C GLU A 442 -29.49 1.68 12.00
N GLN A 443 -29.35 2.35 13.13
CA GLN A 443 -29.66 3.77 13.30
C GLN A 443 -28.71 4.72 12.53
N ASP A 444 -27.59 4.21 12.01
CA ASP A 444 -26.54 5.02 11.35
C ASP A 444 -26.27 4.63 9.89
N ALA A 445 -27.12 3.80 9.27
CA ALA A 445 -26.89 3.29 7.91
C ALA A 445 -26.75 4.42 6.87
N GLU A 446 -27.49 5.51 7.02
CA GLU A 446 -27.45 6.68 6.13
C GLU A 446 -26.07 7.34 6.14
N SER A 447 -25.56 7.69 7.33
CA SER A 447 -24.25 8.36 7.48
C SER A 447 -23.13 7.53 6.85
N ARG A 448 -23.14 6.20 7.04
CA ARG A 448 -22.10 5.31 6.49
C ARG A 448 -22.14 5.27 4.97
N ILE A 449 -23.34 5.31 4.38
CA ILE A 449 -23.52 5.36 2.93
C ILE A 449 -23.06 6.71 2.39
N GLU A 450 -23.36 7.82 3.06
CA GLU A 450 -22.87 9.15 2.68
C GLU A 450 -21.35 9.24 2.72
N ASP A 451 -20.72 8.69 3.77
CA ASP A 451 -19.26 8.61 3.87
C ASP A 451 -18.68 7.82 2.70
N PHE A 452 -19.24 6.64 2.39
CA PHE A 452 -18.82 5.84 1.26
C PHE A 452 -18.95 6.57 -0.09
N LEU A 453 -20.09 7.23 -0.35
CA LEU A 453 -20.30 7.96 -1.60
C LEU A 453 -19.36 9.15 -1.74
N PHE A 454 -19.07 9.85 -0.65
CA PHE A 454 -18.08 10.90 -0.60
C PHE A 454 -16.69 10.38 -0.99
N LEU A 455 -16.27 9.25 -0.42
CA LEU A 455 -14.98 8.62 -0.70
C LEU A 455 -14.86 8.12 -2.14
N VAL A 456 -15.93 7.53 -2.70
CA VAL A 456 -15.95 7.14 -4.10
C VAL A 456 -15.82 8.37 -5.00
N LYS A 457 -16.57 9.45 -4.73
CA LYS A 457 -16.44 10.70 -5.49
C LYS A 457 -15.03 11.26 -5.44
N PHE A 458 -14.42 11.25 -4.26
CA PHE A 458 -13.04 11.66 -4.06
C PHE A 458 -12.05 10.80 -4.85
N LEU A 459 -12.16 9.48 -4.81
CA LEU A 459 -11.29 8.60 -5.60
C LEU A 459 -11.49 8.79 -7.11
N LEU A 460 -12.73 8.94 -7.57
CA LEU A 460 -13.05 9.12 -8.98
C LEU A 460 -12.57 10.47 -9.54
N SER A 461 -12.33 11.48 -8.69
CA SER A 461 -11.72 12.75 -9.14
C SER A 461 -10.26 12.61 -9.54
N PHE A 462 -9.59 11.51 -9.19
CA PHE A 462 -8.22 11.25 -9.62
C PHE A 462 -8.21 10.46 -10.94
N GLU A 463 -7.56 11.03 -11.96
CA GLU A 463 -7.37 10.36 -13.25
C GLU A 463 -6.48 9.12 -13.16
N ARG A 464 -5.51 9.13 -12.25
CA ARG A 464 -4.55 8.03 -12.00
C ARG A 464 -5.20 6.73 -11.50
N ILE A 465 -6.47 6.75 -11.08
CA ILE A 465 -7.18 5.52 -10.73
C ILE A 465 -7.44 4.71 -12.02
N PRO A 466 -6.98 3.45 -12.10
CA PRO A 466 -7.18 2.60 -13.26
C PRO A 466 -8.66 2.47 -13.68
N PRO A 467 -8.97 2.40 -14.99
CA PRO A 467 -10.35 2.30 -15.47
C PRO A 467 -11.15 1.14 -14.86
N ASN A 468 -10.52 -0.03 -14.68
CA ASN A 468 -11.14 -1.20 -14.04
C ASN A 468 -11.47 -0.95 -12.55
N GLN A 469 -10.66 -0.16 -11.84
CA GLN A 469 -10.94 0.24 -10.47
C GLN A 469 -12.09 1.26 -10.42
N LYS A 470 -12.13 2.22 -11.36
CA LYS A 470 -13.26 3.16 -11.49
C LYS A 470 -14.57 2.43 -11.76
N GLU A 471 -14.57 1.49 -12.70
CA GLU A 471 -15.72 0.66 -13.04
C GLU A 471 -16.19 -0.16 -11.83
N TYR A 472 -15.26 -0.81 -11.13
CA TYR A 472 -15.58 -1.56 -9.91
C TYR A 472 -16.25 -0.69 -8.84
N LEU A 473 -15.74 0.52 -8.57
CA LEU A 473 -16.36 1.43 -7.61
C LEU A 473 -17.76 1.87 -8.06
N LYS A 474 -17.95 2.18 -9.35
CA LYS A 474 -19.27 2.50 -9.92
C LYS A 474 -20.25 1.33 -9.76
N GLU A 475 -19.82 0.09 -10.01
CA GLU A 475 -20.64 -1.11 -9.79
C GLU A 475 -21.06 -1.26 -8.32
N LYS A 476 -20.16 -0.98 -7.39
CA LYS A 476 -20.43 -1.04 -5.95
C LYS A 476 -21.42 0.01 -5.50
N VAL A 477 -21.29 1.25 -5.98
CA VAL A 477 -22.28 2.31 -5.75
C VAL A 477 -23.66 1.85 -6.21
N ASN A 478 -23.76 1.32 -7.42
CA ASN A 478 -25.03 0.81 -7.97
C ASN A 478 -25.60 -0.38 -7.17
N ALA A 479 -24.75 -1.21 -6.55
CA ALA A 479 -25.19 -2.29 -5.68
C ALA A 479 -25.79 -1.74 -4.37
N VAL A 480 -25.07 -0.84 -3.69
CA VAL A 480 -25.52 -0.20 -2.44
C VAL A 480 -26.81 0.60 -2.67
N GLN A 481 -26.89 1.38 -3.76
CA GLN A 481 -28.09 2.13 -4.10
C GLN A 481 -29.31 1.23 -4.34
N ARG A 482 -29.14 0.06 -4.99
CA ARG A 482 -30.24 -0.90 -5.20
C ARG A 482 -30.73 -1.54 -3.90
N GLU A 483 -29.82 -1.87 -2.99
CA GLU A 483 -30.18 -2.46 -1.69
C GLU A 483 -30.87 -1.45 -0.76
N HIS A 484 -30.62 -0.14 -0.95
CA HIS A 484 -31.15 0.95 -0.12
C HIS A 484 -32.12 1.91 -0.84
N ALA A 485 -32.60 1.55 -2.04
CA ALA A 485 -33.41 2.39 -2.94
C ALA A 485 -34.74 2.90 -2.36
N SER A 486 -35.21 2.33 -1.24
CA SER A 486 -36.48 2.67 -0.60
C SER A 486 -36.34 3.59 0.62
N GLY A 487 -35.12 3.91 1.06
CA GLY A 487 -34.88 4.52 2.38
C GLY A 487 -34.33 5.95 2.41
N PHE A 488 -33.59 6.39 1.38
CA PHE A 488 -32.76 7.60 1.52
C PHE A 488 -32.90 8.56 0.33
N HIS A 489 -33.47 9.74 0.57
CA HIS A 489 -33.71 10.77 -0.44
C HIS A 489 -32.42 11.48 -0.92
N SER A 490 -31.30 11.40 -0.19
CA SER A 490 -30.01 12.05 -0.56
C SER A 490 -29.22 11.27 -1.63
N LEU A 491 -29.54 10.00 -1.87
CA LEU A 491 -28.86 9.12 -2.82
C LEU A 491 -29.01 9.55 -4.29
N ALA A 492 -30.07 10.27 -4.63
CA ALA A 492 -30.34 10.74 -5.98
C ALA A 492 -29.37 11.85 -6.45
N ALA A 493 -28.62 12.48 -5.53
CA ALA A 493 -27.64 13.52 -5.84
C ALA A 493 -26.28 12.97 -6.30
N TYR A 494 -26.05 11.67 -6.20
CA TYR A 494 -24.80 10.99 -6.55
C TYR A 494 -25.01 10.10 -7.79
N THR A 495 -25.29 10.71 -8.93
CA THR A 495 -25.20 10.06 -10.25
C THR A 495 -23.79 10.27 -10.82
N PHE A 496 -23.05 9.18 -11.01
CA PHE A 496 -21.70 9.19 -11.56
C PHE A 496 -21.73 8.79 -13.04
N ASP A 497 -22.10 9.73 -13.92
CA ASP A 497 -21.99 9.53 -15.37
C ASP A 497 -20.52 9.27 -15.78
#